data_AF-A0A2V9DTG7-F1
#
_entry.id   AF-A0A2V9DTG7-F1
#
_cell.length_a   1.000
_cell.length_b   1.000
_cell.length_c   1.000
_cell.angle_alpha   90.00
_cell.angle_beta   90.00
_cell.angle_gamma   90.00
#
_symmetry.space_group_name_H-M   'P 1'
#
loop_
_entity.id
_entity.type
_entity.pdbx_description
1 polymer ?
#
loop_
_entity_poly.entity_id
_entity_poly.type
_entity_poly.pdbx_seq_one_letter_code
_entity_poly.pdbx_strand_id
1 'polypeptide(L)'
;VTEKPWSGNLLAILLFSLITAGLMARVGTTGGDIRHPEIWSVKDVTQETGLSALVHIFEPTPSKFTDLMLVSKYWWAFMMDLHFIGLALLIGTVGILNLRVLGFEKRLTGASLHRLMPWAMAGFGINVLTGTLAFIGMPSYYAFDAAFWLKMLAVLLLGLNAAVFYLTDAFESVERLGPGQEAPRLAKVVAGSSLFLWFAVITLGRYIQSYADTIR
;
A
#
# COMPACT_ATOMS: atom_id res chain seq x y z
N VAL A 1 -19.93 -14.89 35.86
CA VAL A 1 -18.95 -15.24 34.80
C VAL A 1 -19.19 -14.29 33.64
N THR A 2 -18.50 -13.16 33.61
CA THR A 2 -18.60 -12.16 32.54
C THR A 2 -17.27 -12.11 31.81
N GLU A 3 -17.10 -13.01 30.85
CA GLU A 3 -15.98 -12.99 29.93
C GLU A 3 -16.30 -12.03 28.77
N LYS A 4 -15.67 -10.85 28.86
CA LYS A 4 -15.42 -9.89 27.77
C LYS A 4 -14.43 -10.54 26.78
N PRO A 5 -14.22 -10.05 25.55
CA PRO A 5 -13.28 -8.93 25.46
C PRO A 5 -13.52 -8.00 24.28
N TRP A 6 -12.89 -6.83 24.34
CA TRP A 6 -12.59 -5.95 23.20
C TRP A 6 -13.01 -6.40 21.80
N SER A 7 -13.86 -5.58 21.15
CA SER A 7 -13.99 -5.63 19.69
C SER A 7 -12.61 -5.36 19.07
N GLY A 8 -12.24 -6.09 18.02
CA GLY A 8 -10.95 -5.90 17.33
C GLY A 8 -10.69 -4.45 16.91
N ASN A 9 -11.76 -3.67 16.72
CA ASN A 9 -11.69 -2.25 16.43
C ASN A 9 -11.14 -1.42 17.62
N LEU A 10 -11.53 -1.72 18.86
CA LEU A 10 -10.99 -1.04 20.05
C LEU A 10 -9.49 -1.34 20.21
N LEU A 11 -9.10 -2.59 19.94
CA LEU A 11 -7.71 -3.03 19.97
C LEU A 11 -6.88 -2.29 18.91
N ALA A 12 -7.41 -2.23 17.69
CA ALA A 12 -6.79 -1.50 16.58
C ALA A 12 -6.67 0.00 16.87
N ILE A 13 -7.72 0.64 17.40
CA ILE A 13 -7.71 2.06 17.77
C ILE A 13 -6.66 2.33 18.84
N LEU A 14 -6.56 1.48 19.87
CA LEU A 14 -5.60 1.67 20.96
C LEU A 14 -4.17 1.44 20.49
N LEU A 15 -3.93 0.43 19.65
CA LEU A 15 -2.63 0.24 18.99
C LEU A 15 -2.26 1.45 18.13
N PHE A 16 -3.17 1.93 17.29
CA PHE A 16 -2.92 3.07 16.41
C PHE A 16 -2.66 4.35 17.21
N SER A 17 -3.40 4.54 18.32
CA SER A 17 -3.22 5.67 19.23
C SER A 17 -1.87 5.63 19.95
N LEU A 18 -1.45 4.45 20.42
CA LEU A 18 -0.14 4.24 21.06
C LEU A 18 1.00 4.47 20.07
N ILE A 19 0.89 3.95 18.85
CA ILE A 19 1.87 4.17 17.77
C ILE A 19 1.96 5.66 17.44
N THR A 20 0.81 6.33 17.28
CA THR A 20 0.75 7.77 16.96
C THR A 20 1.36 8.60 18.08
N ALA A 21 1.05 8.30 19.34
CA ALA A 21 1.62 8.99 20.49
C ALA A 21 3.15 8.81 20.57
N GLY A 22 3.65 7.61 20.31
CA GLY A 22 5.10 7.33 20.25
C GLY A 22 5.80 8.10 19.13
N LEU A 23 5.20 8.12 17.93
CA LEU A 23 5.71 8.88 16.78
C LEU A 23 5.71 10.40 17.07
N MET A 24 4.62 10.93 17.64
CA MET A 24 4.52 12.35 18.01
C MET A 24 5.51 12.74 19.11
N ALA A 25 5.72 11.88 20.11
CA ALA A 25 6.72 12.10 21.15
C ALA A 25 8.13 12.19 20.56
N ARG A 26 8.49 11.30 19.62
CA ARG A 26 9.77 11.36 18.90
C ARG A 26 9.86 12.64 18.06
N VAL A 27 8.86 12.95 17.24
CA VAL A 27 8.88 14.18 16.41
C VAL A 27 9.07 15.42 17.28
N GLY A 28 8.43 15.47 18.45
CA GLY A 28 8.61 16.52 19.45
C GLY A 28 10.05 16.62 19.97
N THR A 29 10.73 15.50 20.23
CA THR A 29 12.14 15.51 20.68
C THR A 29 13.14 15.80 19.56
N THR A 30 12.76 15.57 18.30
CA THR A 30 13.61 15.82 17.11
C THR A 30 13.94 17.30 16.94
N GLY A 31 13.03 18.20 17.34
CA GLY A 31 13.30 19.64 17.35
C GLY A 31 14.39 20.05 18.35
N GLY A 32 14.61 19.25 19.40
CA GLY A 32 15.69 19.44 20.38
C GLY A 32 17.08 18.99 19.87
N ASP A 33 17.11 18.16 18.82
CA ASP A 33 18.36 17.69 18.18
C ASP A 33 18.85 18.63 17.06
N ILE A 34 18.14 19.72 16.77
CA ILE A 34 18.59 20.77 15.84
C ILE A 34 19.68 21.59 16.55
N ARG A 35 20.93 21.18 16.36
CA ARG A 35 22.11 21.80 16.95
C ARG A 35 22.55 23.00 16.11
N HIS A 36 22.30 24.20 16.62
CA HIS A 36 22.98 25.40 16.14
C HIS A 36 24.24 25.64 16.99
N PRO A 37 25.42 25.91 16.39
CA PRO A 37 26.68 26.11 17.11
C PRO A 37 26.69 27.36 18.02
N GLU A 38 25.68 28.22 17.92
CA GLU A 38 25.51 29.46 18.69
C GLU A 38 24.86 29.28 20.08
N ILE A 39 24.36 28.08 20.43
CA ILE A 39 23.69 27.79 21.71
C ILE A 39 24.53 26.83 22.57
N TRP A 40 25.71 27.27 22.99
CA TRP A 40 26.45 26.55 24.03
C TRP A 40 26.05 27.09 25.40
N SER A 41 25.20 26.34 26.10
CA SER A 41 25.05 26.47 27.54
C SER A 41 24.67 25.11 28.13
N VAL A 42 25.69 24.48 28.70
CA VAL A 42 25.65 23.57 29.85
C VAL A 42 24.28 22.92 30.12
N LYS A 43 24.14 21.66 29.69
CA LYS A 43 23.63 20.65 30.63
C LYS A 43 24.25 19.29 30.37
N ASP A 44 24.90 18.84 31.44
CA ASP A 44 25.55 17.57 31.66
C ASP A 44 24.70 16.35 31.29
N VAL A 45 25.41 15.30 30.88
CA VAL A 45 25.26 13.91 31.36
C VAL A 45 23.88 13.59 31.94
N THR A 46 22.88 13.50 31.07
CA THR A 46 21.74 12.64 31.36
C THR A 46 21.94 11.41 30.51
N GLN A 47 22.52 10.39 31.13
CA GLN A 47 22.43 9.03 30.65
C GLN A 47 20.93 8.71 30.58
N GLU A 48 20.34 8.88 29.39
CA GLU A 48 18.93 8.60 29.15
C GLU A 48 18.70 7.12 29.44
N THR A 49 18.15 6.85 30.63
CA THR A 49 17.84 5.52 31.12
C THR A 49 16.33 5.45 31.28
N GLY A 50 15.70 4.53 30.55
CA GLY A 50 14.26 4.28 30.61
C GLY A 50 13.53 4.41 29.28
N LEU A 51 12.25 4.82 29.34
CA LEU A 51 11.35 4.90 28.19
C LEU A 51 11.87 5.85 27.09
N SER A 52 12.64 6.88 27.45
CA SER A 52 13.21 7.84 26.51
C SER A 52 14.32 7.21 25.65
N ALA A 53 15.13 6.29 26.19
CA ALA A 53 16.07 5.49 25.42
C ALA A 53 15.36 4.58 24.39
N LEU A 54 14.18 4.02 24.71
CA LEU A 54 13.35 3.28 23.75
C LEU A 54 12.80 4.19 22.65
N VAL A 55 12.49 5.44 22.96
CA VAL A 55 12.08 6.45 21.96
C VAL A 55 13.26 6.85 21.06
N HIS A 56 14.49 6.89 21.58
CA HIS A 56 15.71 7.16 20.80
C HIS A 56 16.28 5.94 20.06
N ILE A 57 15.87 4.70 20.38
CA ILE A 57 16.23 3.48 19.62
C ILE A 57 15.67 3.53 18.20
N PHE A 58 14.50 4.15 18.00
CA PHE A 58 13.94 4.41 16.68
C PHE A 58 14.26 5.84 16.26
N GLU A 59 15.46 6.05 15.72
CA GLU A 59 15.79 7.25 14.96
C GLU A 59 15.44 7.02 13.48
N PRO A 60 14.26 7.46 12.99
CA PRO A 60 14.00 7.58 11.56
C PRO A 60 14.78 8.79 11.03
N THR A 61 16.10 8.75 11.13
CA THR A 61 16.93 9.56 10.24
C THR A 61 16.83 8.92 8.86
N PRO A 62 16.60 9.71 7.79
CA PRO A 62 16.48 9.19 6.43
C PRO A 62 17.63 8.23 6.07
N SER A 63 18.85 8.52 6.53
CA SER A 63 20.03 7.67 6.34
C SER A 63 19.92 6.29 7.00
N LYS A 64 19.57 6.18 8.29
CA LYS A 64 19.45 4.87 8.96
C LYS A 64 18.29 4.03 8.42
N PHE A 65 17.19 4.67 8.00
CA PHE A 65 16.08 3.96 7.37
C PHE A 65 16.47 3.41 5.99
N THR A 66 17.16 4.21 5.19
CA THR A 66 17.74 3.78 3.90
C THR A 66 18.80 2.69 4.12
N ASP A 67 19.65 2.82 5.14
CA ASP A 67 20.61 1.77 5.51
C ASP A 67 19.90 0.49 5.92
N LEU A 68 18.83 0.52 6.72
CA LEU A 68 18.06 -0.68 7.06
C LEU A 68 17.42 -1.34 5.82
N MET A 69 16.94 -0.54 4.87
CA MET A 69 16.39 -1.00 3.59
C MET A 69 17.46 -1.66 2.71
N LEU A 70 18.69 -1.15 2.72
CA LEU A 70 19.77 -1.55 1.81
C LEU A 70 20.75 -2.59 2.41
N VAL A 71 20.95 -2.60 3.73
CA VAL A 71 21.94 -3.44 4.43
C VAL A 71 21.47 -4.90 4.54
N SER A 72 20.16 -5.15 4.62
CA SER A 72 19.61 -6.50 4.76
C SER A 72 18.89 -6.97 3.49
N LYS A 73 19.58 -7.79 2.69
CA LYS A 73 18.98 -8.50 1.54
C LYS A 73 17.68 -9.25 1.90
N TYR A 74 17.56 -9.70 3.15
CA TYR A 74 16.39 -10.41 3.66
C TYR A 74 15.21 -9.49 3.87
N TRP A 75 15.45 -8.25 4.32
CA TRP A 75 14.39 -7.26 4.49
C TRP A 75 13.82 -6.79 3.16
N TRP A 76 14.70 -6.53 2.18
CA TRP A 76 14.29 -6.24 0.81
C TRP A 76 13.46 -7.38 0.21
N ALA A 77 13.93 -8.63 0.32
CA ALA A 77 13.22 -9.80 -0.15
C ALA A 77 11.84 -9.94 0.51
N PHE A 78 11.77 -9.86 1.85
CA PHE A 78 10.52 -9.93 2.60
C PHE A 78 9.51 -8.86 2.17
N MET A 79 9.97 -7.62 1.97
CA MET A 79 9.11 -6.52 1.52
C MET A 79 8.58 -6.75 0.11
N MET A 80 9.40 -7.30 -0.79
CA MET A 80 8.97 -7.65 -2.15
C MET A 80 8.02 -8.84 -2.17
N ASP A 81 8.25 -9.87 -1.37
CA ASP A 81 7.32 -10.99 -1.22
C ASP A 81 5.96 -10.49 -0.72
N LEU A 82 5.97 -9.60 0.28
CA LEU A 82 4.75 -8.99 0.81
C LEU A 82 4.03 -8.15 -0.25
N HIS A 83 4.77 -7.41 -1.09
CA HIS A 83 4.22 -6.68 -2.23
C HIS A 83 3.55 -7.60 -3.25
N PHE A 84 4.16 -8.76 -3.58
CA PHE A 84 3.55 -9.72 -4.50
C PHE A 84 2.31 -10.40 -3.89
N ILE A 85 2.31 -10.68 -2.59
CA ILE A 85 1.13 -11.20 -1.88
C ILE A 85 -0.01 -10.17 -1.94
N GLY A 86 0.27 -8.90 -1.66
CA GLY A 86 -0.71 -7.83 -1.75
C GLY A 86 -1.28 -7.68 -3.17
N LEU A 87 -0.42 -7.79 -4.19
CA LEU A 87 -0.81 -7.79 -5.60
C LEU A 87 -1.70 -8.99 -5.95
N ALA A 88 -1.37 -10.18 -5.48
CA ALA A 88 -2.17 -11.39 -5.71
C ALA A 88 -3.56 -11.29 -5.07
N LEU A 89 -3.66 -10.76 -3.84
CA LEU A 89 -4.94 -10.53 -3.17
C LEU A 89 -5.80 -9.50 -3.92
N LEU A 90 -5.18 -8.39 -4.33
CA LEU A 90 -5.85 -7.29 -5.03
C LEU A 90 -6.35 -7.72 -6.40
N ILE A 91 -5.44 -8.21 -7.26
CA ILE A 91 -5.76 -8.60 -8.64
C ILE A 91 -6.58 -9.88 -8.67
N GLY A 92 -6.34 -10.84 -7.76
CA GLY A 92 -7.14 -12.06 -7.68
C GLY A 92 -8.61 -11.73 -7.38
N THR A 93 -8.85 -10.86 -6.39
CA THR A 93 -10.21 -10.48 -6.00
C THR A 93 -10.91 -9.65 -7.07
N VAL A 94 -10.29 -8.55 -7.51
CA VAL A 94 -10.86 -7.65 -8.53
C VAL A 94 -10.95 -8.36 -9.88
N GLY A 95 -10.00 -9.23 -10.20
CA GLY A 95 -9.98 -10.04 -11.41
C GLY A 95 -11.17 -11.00 -11.50
N ILE A 96 -11.49 -11.73 -10.42
CA ILE A 96 -12.67 -12.60 -10.40
C ILE A 96 -13.96 -11.79 -10.59
N LEU A 97 -14.08 -10.63 -9.95
CA LEU A 97 -15.22 -9.72 -10.16
C LEU A 97 -15.32 -9.26 -11.62
N ASN A 98 -14.21 -8.81 -12.21
CA ASN A 98 -14.17 -8.35 -13.60
C ASN A 98 -14.51 -9.48 -14.57
N LEU A 99 -13.99 -10.69 -14.36
CA LEU A 99 -14.31 -11.87 -15.17
C LEU A 99 -15.81 -12.21 -15.07
N ARG A 100 -16.38 -12.13 -13.87
CA ARG A 100 -17.83 -12.33 -13.67
C ARG A 100 -18.66 -11.30 -14.45
N VAL A 101 -18.26 -10.03 -14.39
CA VAL A 101 -18.92 -8.94 -15.13
C VAL A 101 -18.81 -9.14 -16.64
N LEU A 102 -17.67 -9.62 -17.13
CA LEU A 102 -17.46 -9.96 -18.55
C LEU A 102 -18.27 -11.18 -19.01
N GLY A 103 -18.83 -11.96 -18.09
CA GLY A 103 -19.72 -13.08 -18.37
C GLY A 103 -19.11 -14.46 -18.14
N PHE A 104 -17.90 -14.54 -17.58
CA PHE A 104 -17.32 -15.80 -17.12
C PHE A 104 -17.97 -16.24 -15.79
N GLU A 105 -18.11 -17.55 -15.58
CA GLU A 105 -18.65 -18.15 -14.35
C GLU A 105 -19.93 -17.47 -13.80
N LYS A 106 -20.97 -17.43 -14.63
CA LYS A 106 -22.24 -16.73 -14.32
C LYS A 106 -23.01 -17.27 -13.11
N ARG A 107 -22.51 -18.34 -12.46
CA ARG A 107 -23.09 -18.92 -11.24
C ARG A 107 -22.83 -18.07 -10.01
N LEU A 108 -21.73 -17.30 -9.99
CA LEU A 108 -21.38 -16.43 -8.87
C LEU A 108 -22.29 -15.21 -8.85
N THR A 109 -22.71 -14.73 -7.68
CA THR A 109 -23.50 -13.49 -7.57
C THR A 109 -22.59 -12.30 -7.32
N GLY A 110 -22.97 -11.11 -7.81
CA GLY A 110 -22.21 -9.87 -7.57
C GLY A 110 -22.02 -9.61 -6.07
N ALA A 111 -23.07 -9.81 -5.29
CA ALA A 111 -23.03 -9.69 -3.82
C ALA A 111 -22.01 -10.64 -3.14
N SER A 112 -21.85 -11.87 -3.64
CA SER A 112 -20.87 -12.82 -3.07
C SER A 112 -19.44 -12.37 -3.33
N LEU A 113 -19.18 -11.80 -4.50
CA LEU A 113 -17.86 -11.29 -4.87
C LEU A 113 -17.54 -9.97 -4.16
N HIS A 114 -18.54 -9.13 -3.89
CA HIS A 114 -18.36 -7.93 -3.08
C HIS A 114 -17.80 -8.29 -1.69
N ARG A 115 -18.23 -9.39 -1.06
CA ARG A 115 -17.68 -9.83 0.23
C ARG A 115 -16.17 -10.06 0.23
N LEU A 116 -15.54 -10.23 -0.93
CA LEU A 116 -14.09 -10.36 -1.06
C LEU A 116 -13.38 -8.99 -1.11
N MET A 117 -14.09 -7.89 -1.36
CA MET A 117 -13.51 -6.54 -1.46
C MET A 117 -12.62 -6.10 -0.29
N PRO A 118 -12.90 -6.46 0.98
CA PRO A 118 -11.97 -6.16 2.07
C PRO A 118 -10.57 -6.76 1.86
N TRP A 119 -10.46 -7.92 1.22
CA TRP A 119 -9.18 -8.54 0.87
C TRP A 119 -8.46 -7.78 -0.24
N ALA A 120 -9.21 -7.27 -1.23
CA ALA A 120 -8.64 -6.40 -2.24
C ALA A 120 -8.09 -5.10 -1.61
N MET A 121 -8.84 -4.48 -0.69
CA MET A 121 -8.39 -3.27 0.02
C MET A 121 -7.17 -3.55 0.90
N ALA A 122 -7.13 -4.69 1.59
CA ALA A 122 -5.96 -5.11 2.36
C ALA A 122 -4.73 -5.30 1.46
N GLY A 123 -4.88 -6.00 0.32
CA GLY A 123 -3.82 -6.16 -0.66
C GLY A 123 -3.32 -4.84 -1.25
N PHE A 124 -4.25 -3.92 -1.56
CA PHE A 124 -3.90 -2.56 -1.99
C PHE A 124 -3.12 -1.80 -0.92
N GLY A 125 -3.56 -1.83 0.34
CA GLY A 125 -2.86 -1.20 1.46
C GLY A 125 -1.43 -1.73 1.63
N ILE A 126 -1.26 -3.06 1.54
CA ILE A 126 0.06 -3.70 1.53
C ILE A 126 0.93 -3.18 0.39
N ASN A 127 0.39 -3.11 -0.83
CA ASN A 127 1.15 -2.66 -2.00
C ASN A 127 1.54 -1.19 -1.92
N VAL A 128 0.65 -0.33 -1.43
CA VAL A 128 0.95 1.09 -1.24
C VAL A 128 2.04 1.26 -0.19
N LEU A 129 1.94 0.57 0.95
CA LEU A 129 2.94 0.65 2.00
C LEU A 129 4.31 0.17 1.50
N THR A 130 4.38 -1.07 1.02
CA THR A 130 5.63 -1.69 0.54
C THR A 130 6.22 -0.96 -0.67
N GLY A 131 5.39 -0.47 -1.60
CA GLY A 131 5.83 0.31 -2.75
C GLY A 131 6.38 1.69 -2.36
N THR A 132 5.76 2.35 -1.37
CA THR A 132 6.27 3.63 -0.84
C THR A 132 7.60 3.43 -0.13
N LEU A 133 7.72 2.38 0.70
CA LEU A 133 8.98 2.04 1.37
C LEU A 133 10.08 1.71 0.34
N ALA A 134 9.76 0.96 -0.73
CA ALA A 134 10.69 0.68 -1.82
C ALA A 134 11.17 1.97 -2.52
N PHE A 135 10.25 2.90 -2.80
CA PHE A 135 10.58 4.19 -3.40
C PHE A 135 11.48 5.03 -2.50
N ILE A 136 11.19 5.11 -1.19
CA ILE A 136 12.02 5.84 -0.21
C ILE A 136 13.40 5.19 -0.06
N GLY A 137 13.49 3.86 -0.14
CA GLY A 137 14.75 3.13 -0.05
C GLY A 137 15.70 3.40 -1.23
N MET A 138 15.16 3.55 -2.44
CA MET A 138 15.96 3.80 -3.65
C MET A 138 15.30 4.84 -4.58
N PRO A 139 15.19 6.11 -4.17
CA PRO A 139 14.40 7.10 -4.89
C PRO A 139 14.95 7.40 -6.28
N SER A 140 16.27 7.44 -6.45
CA SER A 140 16.91 7.62 -7.76
C SER A 140 16.64 6.46 -8.72
N TYR A 141 16.54 5.22 -8.22
CA TYR A 141 16.24 4.05 -9.04
C TYR A 141 14.86 4.15 -9.69
N TYR A 142 13.87 4.64 -8.94
CA TYR A 142 12.48 4.72 -9.43
C TYR A 142 12.15 6.05 -10.11
N ALA A 143 12.69 7.18 -9.62
CA ALA A 143 12.33 8.51 -10.12
C ALA A 143 12.82 8.77 -11.56
N PHE A 144 13.94 8.16 -11.95
CA PHE A 144 14.50 8.31 -13.30
C PHE A 144 14.04 7.23 -14.28
N ASP A 145 13.18 6.30 -13.85
CA ASP A 145 12.70 5.20 -14.67
C ASP A 145 11.34 5.50 -15.32
N ALA A 146 11.29 5.43 -16.65
CA ALA A 146 10.08 5.70 -17.41
C ALA A 146 8.98 4.66 -17.16
N ALA A 147 9.33 3.39 -16.96
CA ALA A 147 8.38 2.32 -16.66
C ALA A 147 7.72 2.54 -15.30
N PHE A 148 8.43 3.10 -14.30
CA PHE A 148 7.84 3.52 -13.04
C PHE A 148 6.75 4.58 -13.24
N TRP A 149 7.02 5.65 -14.00
CA TRP A 149 6.02 6.70 -14.25
C TRP A 149 4.81 6.19 -15.05
N LEU A 150 5.03 5.36 -16.06
CA LEU A 150 3.94 4.70 -16.79
C LEU A 150 3.12 3.78 -15.87
N LYS A 151 3.77 3.08 -14.94
CA LYS A 151 3.08 2.25 -13.93
C LYS A 151 2.22 3.14 -13.03
N MET A 152 2.75 4.27 -12.57
CA MET A 152 1.99 5.21 -11.73
C MET A 152 0.80 5.81 -12.49
N LEU A 153 0.95 6.12 -13.78
CA LEU A 153 -0.16 6.53 -14.64
C LEU A 153 -1.21 5.43 -14.76
N ALA A 154 -0.81 4.17 -14.97
CA ALA A 154 -1.75 3.04 -15.05
C ALA A 154 -2.50 2.82 -13.71
N VAL A 155 -1.83 2.98 -12.57
CA VAL A 155 -2.47 2.95 -11.23
C VAL A 155 -3.46 4.11 -11.05
N LEU A 156 -3.11 5.32 -11.51
CA LEU A 156 -4.03 6.45 -11.49
C LEU A 156 -5.28 6.17 -12.34
N LEU A 157 -5.09 5.64 -13.55
CA LEU A 157 -6.19 5.26 -14.43
C LEU A 157 -7.04 4.14 -13.82
N LEU A 158 -6.45 3.20 -13.07
CA LEU A 158 -7.21 2.20 -12.31
C LEU A 158 -8.08 2.85 -11.23
N GLY A 159 -7.54 3.84 -10.50
CA GLY A 159 -8.30 4.61 -9.53
C GLY A 159 -9.49 5.36 -10.16
N LEU A 160 -9.27 6.00 -11.31
CA LEU A 160 -10.34 6.65 -12.08
C LEU A 160 -11.36 5.64 -12.61
N ASN A 161 -10.91 4.49 -13.08
CA ASN A 161 -11.77 3.42 -13.56
C ASN A 161 -12.68 2.87 -12.45
N ALA A 162 -12.11 2.67 -11.25
CA ALA A 162 -12.86 2.31 -10.06
C ALA A 162 -13.82 3.42 -9.63
N ALA A 163 -13.41 4.69 -9.68
CA ALA A 163 -14.29 5.82 -9.40
C ALA A 163 -15.49 5.84 -10.35
N VAL A 164 -15.27 5.66 -11.66
CA VAL A 164 -16.37 5.54 -12.64
C VAL A 164 -17.27 4.36 -12.30
N PHE A 165 -16.73 3.21 -11.90
CA PHE A 165 -17.52 2.05 -11.50
C PHE A 165 -18.46 2.36 -10.32
N TYR A 166 -17.94 2.99 -9.26
CA TYR A 166 -18.71 3.29 -8.03
C TYR A 166 -19.62 4.52 -8.14
N LEU A 167 -19.26 5.51 -8.97
CA LEU A 167 -20.05 6.74 -9.14
C LEU A 167 -21.15 6.62 -10.19
N THR A 168 -21.17 5.54 -10.97
CA THR A 168 -22.22 5.27 -11.97
C THR A 168 -23.11 4.11 -11.53
N ASP A 169 -24.26 3.97 -12.19
CA ASP A 169 -25.19 2.85 -11.97
C ASP A 169 -24.60 1.47 -12.27
N ALA A 170 -23.35 1.40 -12.78
CA ALA A 170 -22.64 0.16 -13.02
C ALA A 170 -22.46 -0.67 -11.74
N PHE A 171 -22.15 -0.02 -10.61
CA PHE A 171 -22.00 -0.69 -9.33
C PHE A 171 -23.31 -1.36 -8.89
N GLU A 172 -24.40 -0.59 -8.82
CA GLU A 172 -25.71 -1.09 -8.40
C GLU A 172 -26.23 -2.18 -9.35
N SER A 173 -26.00 -2.00 -10.65
CA SER A 173 -26.34 -3.00 -11.66
C SER A 173 -25.58 -4.31 -11.46
N VAL A 174 -24.30 -4.25 -11.11
CA VAL A 174 -23.45 -5.44 -10.88
C VAL A 174 -23.79 -6.12 -9.55
N GLU A 175 -24.09 -5.35 -8.50
CA GLU A 175 -24.46 -5.88 -7.19
C GLU A 175 -25.78 -6.68 -7.26
N ARG A 176 -26.74 -6.19 -8.06
CA ARG A 176 -28.03 -6.84 -8.29
C ARG A 176 -27.97 -8.02 -9.27
N LEU A 177 -26.81 -8.36 -9.85
CA LEU A 177 -26.69 -9.48 -10.78
C LEU A 177 -26.99 -10.81 -10.10
N GLY A 178 -28.13 -11.38 -10.50
CA GLY A 178 -28.49 -12.76 -10.17
C GLY A 178 -27.68 -13.80 -10.94
N PRO A 179 -27.78 -15.09 -10.56
CA PRO A 179 -27.18 -16.18 -11.31
C PRO A 179 -27.65 -16.19 -12.77
N GLY A 180 -26.72 -16.34 -13.72
CA GLY A 180 -27.02 -16.40 -15.15
C GLY A 180 -27.26 -15.05 -15.84
N GLN A 181 -27.48 -13.96 -15.09
CA GLN A 181 -27.71 -12.64 -15.64
C GLN A 181 -26.44 -12.00 -16.22
N GLU A 182 -26.65 -11.15 -17.23
CA GLU A 182 -25.61 -10.40 -17.92
C GLU A 182 -25.44 -9.00 -17.34
N ALA A 183 -24.19 -8.54 -17.22
CA ALA A 183 -23.89 -7.18 -16.83
C ALA A 183 -24.18 -6.19 -17.98
N PRO A 184 -24.53 -4.92 -17.67
CA PRO A 184 -24.64 -3.86 -18.66
C PRO A 184 -23.35 -3.67 -19.45
N ARG A 185 -23.46 -3.19 -20.71
CA ARG A 185 -22.30 -2.96 -21.59
C ARG A 185 -21.26 -2.03 -20.96
N LEU A 186 -21.69 -0.99 -20.26
CA LEU A 186 -20.79 -0.05 -19.57
C LEU A 186 -19.96 -0.78 -18.50
N ALA A 187 -20.57 -1.63 -17.68
CA ALA A 187 -19.87 -2.42 -16.67
C ALA A 187 -18.85 -3.38 -17.32
N LYS A 188 -19.18 -3.99 -18.47
CA LYS A 188 -18.24 -4.83 -19.23
C LYS A 188 -17.02 -4.05 -19.73
N VAL A 189 -17.22 -2.83 -20.24
CA VAL A 189 -16.12 -1.96 -20.68
C VAL A 189 -15.21 -1.58 -19.51
N VAL A 190 -15.81 -1.19 -18.37
CA VAL A 190 -15.07 -0.87 -17.15
C VAL A 190 -14.26 -2.08 -16.67
N ALA A 191 -14.88 -3.26 -16.55
CA ALA A 191 -14.19 -4.49 -16.15
C ALA A 191 -13.05 -4.88 -17.12
N GLY A 192 -13.28 -4.78 -18.43
CA GLY A 192 -12.25 -5.05 -19.45
C GLY A 192 -11.07 -4.09 -19.37
N SER A 193 -11.34 -2.79 -19.25
CA SER A 193 -10.30 -1.77 -19.08
C SER A 193 -9.52 -1.93 -17.77
N SER A 194 -10.18 -2.31 -16.67
CA SER A 194 -9.52 -2.63 -15.40
C SER A 194 -8.54 -3.80 -15.53
N LEU A 195 -8.94 -4.90 -16.18
CA LEU A 195 -8.04 -6.04 -16.42
C LEU A 195 -6.84 -5.66 -17.28
N PHE A 196 -7.06 -4.88 -18.34
CA PHE A 196 -5.97 -4.39 -19.19
C PHE A 196 -4.99 -3.50 -18.42
N LEU A 197 -5.50 -2.57 -17.60
CA LEU A 197 -4.65 -1.70 -16.79
C LEU A 197 -3.87 -2.47 -15.72
N TRP A 198 -4.49 -3.47 -15.07
CA TRP A 198 -3.78 -4.35 -14.12
C TRP A 198 -2.66 -5.15 -14.80
N PHE A 199 -2.92 -5.68 -16.00
CA PHE A 199 -1.90 -6.32 -16.81
C PHE A 199 -0.75 -5.35 -17.11
N ALA A 200 -1.05 -4.13 -17.54
CA ALA A 200 -0.04 -3.10 -17.77
C ALA A 200 0.77 -2.79 -16.50
N VAL A 201 0.14 -2.68 -15.32
CA VAL A 201 0.83 -2.45 -14.04
C VAL A 201 1.82 -3.58 -13.70
N ILE A 202 1.43 -4.84 -13.92
CA ILE A 202 2.31 -6.00 -13.69
C ILE A 202 3.49 -5.96 -14.67
N THR A 203 3.21 -5.77 -15.96
CA THR A 203 4.21 -5.74 -17.01
C THR A 203 5.21 -4.61 -16.77
N LEU A 204 4.72 -3.38 -16.55
CA LEU A 204 5.56 -2.22 -16.27
C LEU A 204 6.36 -2.39 -14.98
N GLY A 205 5.75 -2.98 -13.93
CA GLY A 205 6.46 -3.31 -12.69
C GLY A 205 7.63 -4.26 -12.89
N ARG A 206 7.54 -5.20 -13.83
CA ARG A 206 8.64 -6.10 -14.19
C ARG A 206 9.74 -5.40 -15.01
N TYR A 207 9.38 -4.40 -15.79
CA TYR A 207 10.31 -3.64 -16.64
C TYR A 207 10.98 -2.46 -15.96
N ILE A 208 10.70 -2.19 -14.67
CA ILE A 208 11.48 -1.24 -13.88
C ILE A 208 12.92 -1.78 -13.80
N GLN A 209 13.80 -1.25 -14.65
CA GLN A 209 15.15 -1.75 -14.89
C GLN A 209 16.18 -0.90 -14.14
N SER A 210 17.30 -1.54 -13.81
CA SER A 210 18.51 -0.82 -13.41
C SER A 210 19.03 -0.05 -14.62
N TYR A 211 18.99 1.29 -14.58
CA TYR A 211 19.58 2.21 -15.56
C TYR A 211 21.12 2.16 -15.56
N ALA A 212 21.72 0.97 -15.48
CA ALA A 212 23.18 0.83 -15.45
C ALA A 212 23.82 0.65 -16.83
N ASP A 213 23.15 0.12 -17.88
CA ASP A 213 23.89 -0.36 -19.07
C ASP A 213 23.21 -0.23 -20.46
N THR A 214 22.28 0.70 -20.72
CA THR A 214 21.59 0.72 -22.05
C THR A 214 21.74 1.94 -22.93
N ILE A 215 22.56 2.94 -22.60
CA ILE A 215 22.97 3.95 -23.59
C ILE A 215 24.47 4.24 -23.39
N ARG A 216 25.28 3.72 -24.32
CA ARG A 216 26.68 4.11 -24.52
C ARG A 216 26.75 5.51 -25.12
#